data_AF-A0A239H7Z5-F1
#
_entry.id   AF-A0A239H7Z5-F1
#
_cell.length_a   1.000
_cell.length_b   1.000
_cell.length_c   1.000
_cell.angle_alpha   90.00
_cell.angle_beta   90.00
_cell.angle_gamma   90.00
#
_symmetry.space_group_name_H-M   'P 1'
#
loop_
_entity.id
_entity.type
_entity.pdbx_description
1 polymer ?
#
loop_
_entity_poly.entity_id
_entity_poly.type
_entity_poly.pdbx_seq_one_letter_code
_entity_poly.pdbx_strand_id
1 'polypeptide(L)'
;MVISLLLYKKGKTDFVRKVVLALVTEAEKRYGNGTGDLKYNHVVERIYEVLPWILRVLYSKEQLDKMIEDAVEYLKRYLAEGKDLVGHEG
;
A
#
# COMPACT_ATOMS: atom_id res chain seq x y z
N MET A 1 -12.79 -23.16 14.44
CA MET A 1 -11.51 -22.49 14.78
C MET A 1 -10.65 -22.16 13.56
N VAL A 2 -10.35 -23.11 12.65
CA VAL A 2 -9.47 -22.86 11.48
C VAL A 2 -10.00 -21.73 10.58
N ILE A 3 -11.30 -21.73 10.27
CA ILE A 3 -11.94 -20.69 9.43
C ILE A 3 -11.79 -19.31 10.07
N SER A 4 -11.98 -19.19 11.38
CA SER A 4 -11.87 -17.91 12.12
C SER A 4 -10.44 -17.35 12.06
N LEU A 5 -9.42 -18.21 12.17
CA LEU A 5 -8.00 -17.83 12.01
C LEU A 5 -7.67 -17.37 10.59
N LEU A 6 -8.20 -18.07 9.57
CA LEU A 6 -8.02 -17.70 8.17
C LEU A 6 -8.68 -16.34 7.86
N LEU A 7 -9.91 -16.11 8.33
CA LEU A 7 -10.63 -14.85 8.18
C LEU A 7 -9.91 -13.71 8.90
N TYR A 8 -9.40 -13.95 10.11
CA TYR A 8 -8.62 -12.98 10.86
C TYR A 8 -7.33 -12.57 10.13
N LYS A 9 -6.57 -13.55 9.61
CA LYS A 9 -5.37 -13.30 8.80
C LYS A 9 -5.71 -12.53 7.52
N LYS A 10 -6.81 -12.90 6.85
CA LYS A 10 -7.30 -12.22 5.64
C LYS A 10 -7.67 -10.75 5.92
N GLY A 11 -8.39 -10.48 7.00
CA GLY A 11 -8.78 -9.11 7.38
C GLY A 11 -7.58 -8.21 7.67
N LYS A 12 -6.58 -8.72 8.41
CA LYS A 12 -5.32 -7.99 8.64
C LYS A 12 -4.56 -7.71 7.34
N THR A 13 -4.52 -8.68 6.45
CA THR A 13 -3.82 -8.55 5.16
C THR A 13 -4.50 -7.54 4.24
N ASP A 14 -5.83 -7.54 4.22
CA ASP A 14 -6.63 -6.56 3.47
C ASP A 14 -6.41 -5.13 4.00
N PHE A 15 -6.39 -4.96 5.32
CA PHE A 15 -6.06 -3.68 5.95
C PHE A 15 -4.68 -3.17 5.54
N VAL A 16 -3.63 -3.99 5.64
CA VAL A 16 -2.27 -3.59 5.25
C VAL A 16 -2.21 -3.22 3.76
N ARG A 17 -2.84 -4.00 2.89
CA ARG A 17 -2.89 -3.69 1.45
C ARG A 17 -3.54 -2.34 1.16
N LYS A 18 -4.65 -2.02 1.84
CA LYS A 18 -5.33 -0.72 1.71
C LYS A 18 -4.45 0.43 2.19
N VAL A 19 -3.77 0.25 3.33
CA VAL A 19 -2.81 1.25 3.84
C VAL A 19 -1.68 1.47 2.85
N VAL A 20 -1.05 0.40 2.36
CA VAL A 20 0.05 0.49 1.39
C VAL A 20 -0.41 1.18 0.11
N LEU A 21 -1.58 0.83 -0.43
CA LEU A 21 -2.13 1.48 -1.61
C LEU A 21 -2.41 2.98 -1.39
N ALA A 22 -2.93 3.36 -0.24
CA ALA A 22 -3.15 4.77 0.10
C ALA A 22 -1.84 5.55 0.14
N LEU A 23 -0.79 4.97 0.74
CA LEU A 23 0.54 5.59 0.80
C LEU A 23 1.19 5.71 -0.58
N VAL A 24 1.08 4.68 -1.42
CA VAL A 24 1.57 4.73 -2.81
C VAL A 24 0.83 5.80 -3.61
N THR A 25 -0.48 5.92 -3.42
CA THR A 25 -1.30 6.97 -4.07
C THR A 25 -0.89 8.36 -3.60
N GLU A 26 -0.65 8.55 -2.30
CA GLU A 26 -0.13 9.81 -1.75
C GLU A 26 1.23 10.16 -2.35
N ALA A 27 2.15 9.18 -2.43
CA ALA A 27 3.48 9.36 -3.00
C ALA A 27 3.42 9.74 -4.48
N GLU A 28 2.55 9.10 -5.27
CA GLU A 28 2.33 9.45 -6.68
C GLU A 28 1.82 10.89 -6.83
N LYS A 29 0.83 11.30 -6.01
CA LYS A 29 0.31 12.68 -6.01
C LYS A 29 1.37 13.70 -5.61
N ARG A 30 2.24 13.36 -4.66
CA ARG A 30 3.24 14.26 -4.08
C ARG A 30 4.45 14.46 -5.00
N TYR A 31 5.00 13.38 -5.54
CA TYR A 31 6.29 13.42 -6.24
C TYR A 31 6.18 13.36 -7.77
N GLY A 32 5.01 13.02 -8.32
CA GLY A 32 4.78 13.02 -9.77
C GLY A 32 5.62 11.99 -10.53
N ASN A 33 5.63 12.04 -11.87
CA ASN A 33 6.31 11.01 -12.66
C ASN A 33 7.86 11.10 -12.56
N GLY A 34 8.56 9.97 -12.76
CA GLY A 34 10.03 9.92 -12.81
C GLY A 34 10.76 9.90 -11.46
N THR A 35 10.05 9.89 -10.33
CA THR A 35 10.60 9.96 -8.97
C THR A 35 10.42 8.67 -8.17
N GLY A 36 10.59 7.51 -8.83
CA GLY A 36 10.31 6.18 -8.25
C GLY A 36 10.97 5.93 -6.89
N ASP A 37 12.26 6.22 -6.76
CA ASP A 37 13.01 6.01 -5.51
C ASP A 37 12.49 6.89 -4.37
N LEU A 38 12.15 8.15 -4.66
CA LEU A 38 11.60 9.08 -3.66
C LEU A 38 10.23 8.63 -3.17
N LYS A 39 9.37 8.14 -4.09
CA LYS A 39 8.07 7.58 -3.73
C LYS A 39 8.20 6.35 -2.87
N TYR A 40 9.09 5.42 -3.25
CA TYR A 40 9.32 4.20 -2.52
C TYR A 40 9.80 4.49 -1.10
N ASN A 41 10.81 5.34 -0.94
CA ASN A 41 11.34 5.73 0.36
C ASN A 41 10.26 6.39 1.23
N HIS A 42 9.45 7.28 0.66
CA HIS A 42 8.34 7.90 1.36
C HIS A 42 7.30 6.87 1.86
N VAL A 43 6.92 5.91 1.01
CA VAL A 43 5.98 4.85 1.38
C VAL A 43 6.55 3.98 2.50
N VAL A 44 7.83 3.58 2.39
CA VAL A 44 8.49 2.75 3.41
C VAL A 44 8.56 3.47 4.75
N GLU A 45 9.02 4.72 4.78
CA GLU A 45 9.03 5.52 6.02
C GLU A 45 7.63 5.60 6.64
N ARG A 46 6.63 5.92 5.81
CA ARG A 46 5.28 6.13 6.32
C ARG A 46 4.61 4.85 6.78
N ILE A 47 4.91 3.70 6.16
CA ILE A 47 4.47 2.37 6.63
C ILE A 47 4.90 2.14 8.08
N TYR A 48 6.15 2.45 8.42
CA TYR A 48 6.66 2.23 9.78
C TYR A 48 6.01 3.16 10.82
N GLU A 49 5.53 4.33 10.40
CA GLU A 49 4.82 5.29 11.25
C GLU A 49 3.34 4.93 11.45
N VAL A 50 2.64 4.51 10.39
CA VAL A 50 1.18 4.29 10.44
C VAL A 50 0.79 2.87 10.80
N LEU A 51 1.63 1.86 10.53
CA LEU A 51 1.30 0.48 10.88
C LEU A 51 1.46 0.23 12.39
N PRO A 52 0.43 -0.35 13.04
CA PRO A 52 0.55 -0.89 14.38
C PRO A 52 1.78 -1.81 14.49
N TRP A 53 2.53 -1.69 15.59
CA TRP A 53 3.76 -2.47 15.82
C TRP A 53 3.55 -3.98 15.65
N ILE A 54 2.38 -4.50 16.04
CA ILE A 54 2.03 -5.92 15.89
C ILE A 54 2.03 -6.36 14.42
N LEU A 55 1.62 -5.48 13.49
CA LEU A 55 1.64 -5.79 12.06
C LEU A 55 3.07 -5.73 11.51
N ARG A 56 3.92 -4.84 12.03
CA ARG A 56 5.35 -4.79 11.70
C ARG A 56 6.12 -6.05 12.12
N VAL A 57 5.69 -6.71 13.20
CA VAL A 57 6.25 -8.01 13.63
C VAL A 57 5.69 -9.17 12.80
N LEU A 58 4.43 -9.07 12.36
CA LEU A 58 3.76 -10.13 11.61
C LEU A 58 4.18 -10.23 10.15
N TYR A 59 4.65 -9.14 9.54
CA TYR A 59 5.10 -9.11 8.15
C TYR A 59 6.61 -8.90 8.08
N SER A 60 7.29 -9.71 7.27
CA SER A 60 8.70 -9.46 6.95
C SER A 60 8.84 -8.24 6.06
N LYS A 61 10.06 -7.66 6.03
CA LYS A 61 10.38 -6.56 5.11
C LYS A 61 10.05 -6.93 3.66
N GLU A 62 10.46 -8.11 3.21
CA GLU A 62 10.19 -8.61 1.85
C GLU A 62 8.69 -8.71 1.54
N GLN A 63 7.86 -9.08 2.54
CA GLN A 63 6.41 -9.12 2.37
C GLN A 63 5.82 -7.72 2.20
N LEU A 64 6.32 -6.73 2.96
CA LEU A 64 5.90 -5.34 2.82
C LEU A 64 6.37 -4.75 1.49
N ASP A 65 7.63 -4.99 1.11
CA ASP A 65 8.20 -4.56 -0.17
C ASP A 65 7.37 -5.09 -1.34
N LYS A 66 7.02 -6.39 -1.32
CA LYS A 66 6.14 -6.99 -2.32
C LYS A 66 4.74 -6.35 -2.34
N MET A 67 4.17 -6.03 -1.17
CA MET A 67 2.88 -5.33 -1.12
C MET A 67 2.96 -3.92 -1.71
N ILE A 68 4.10 -3.22 -1.54
CA ILE A 68 4.34 -1.92 -2.15
C ILE A 68 4.42 -2.06 -3.67
N GLU A 69 5.19 -3.02 -4.18
CA GLU A 69 5.30 -3.30 -5.61
C GLU A 69 3.94 -3.63 -6.23
N ASP A 70 3.18 -4.54 -5.61
CA ASP A 70 1.83 -4.92 -6.04
C ASP A 70 0.91 -3.69 -6.10
N ALA A 71 1.00 -2.78 -5.11
CA ALA A 71 0.21 -1.56 -5.06
C ALA A 71 0.62 -0.53 -6.14
N VAL A 72 1.92 -0.39 -6.41
CA VAL A 72 2.44 0.45 -7.51
C VAL A 72 1.96 -0.08 -8.85
N GLU A 73 2.05 -1.39 -9.07
CA GLU A 73 1.59 -2.01 -10.32
C GLU A 73 0.07 -1.83 -10.49
N TYR A 74 -0.70 -2.09 -9.43
CA TYR A 74 -2.14 -1.84 -9.43
C TYR A 74 -2.46 -0.39 -9.81
N LEU A 75 -1.77 0.58 -9.19
CA LEU A 75 -2.03 2.00 -9.43
C LEU A 75 -1.66 2.42 -10.86
N LYS A 76 -0.56 1.90 -11.41
CA LYS A 76 -0.18 2.11 -12.82
C LYS A 76 -1.27 1.60 -13.77
N ARG A 77 -1.81 0.40 -13.52
CA ARG A 77 -2.91 -0.16 -14.31
C ARG A 77 -4.18 0.68 -14.17
N TYR A 78 -4.53 1.08 -12.95
CA TYR A 78 -5.68 1.93 -12.65
C TYR A 78 -5.62 3.25 -13.43
N LEU A 79 -4.45 3.91 -13.46
CA LEU A 79 -4.22 5.14 -14.21
C LEU A 79 -4.21 4.92 -15.73
N ALA A 80 -3.63 3.81 -16.21
CA ALA A 80 -3.59 3.47 -17.62
C ALA A 80 -5.00 3.21 -18.21
N GLU A 81 -5.95 2.79 -17.38
CA GLU A 81 -7.37 2.68 -17.74
C GLU A 81 -8.08 4.06 -17.83
N GLY A 82 -7.35 5.17 -17.68
CA GLY A 82 -7.88 6.52 -17.76
C GLY A 82 -8.62 6.99 -16.49
N LYS A 83 -8.47 6.26 -15.37
CA LYS A 83 -9.04 6.66 -14.08
C LYS A 83 -8.09 7.60 -13.36
N ASP A 84 -8.65 8.63 -12.73
CA ASP A 84 -7.86 9.61 -11.99
C ASP A 84 -7.67 9.19 -10.52
N LEU A 85 -6.54 9.59 -9.94
CA LEU A 85 -6.22 9.48 -8.51
C LEU A 85 -7.14 10.36 -7.65
N VAL A 86 -7.82 11.32 -8.28
CA VAL A 86 -8.87 12.13 -7.68
C VAL A 86 -10.19 11.36 -7.87
N GLY A 87 -10.62 10.66 -6.83
CA GLY A 87 -12.05 10.46 -6.68
C GLY A 87 -12.64 11.86 -6.59
N HIS A 88 -13.40 12.30 -7.60
CA HIS A 88 -14.15 13.53 -7.50
C HIS A 88 -15.01 13.42 -6.22
N GLU A 89 -14.61 14.14 -5.17
CA GLU A 89 -15.50 14.60 -4.12
C GLU A 89 -16.39 15.66 -4.81
N GLY A 90 -17.47 15.18 -5.42
CA GLY A 90 -18.61 16.01 -5.83
C GLY A 90 -19.65 16.01 -4.72
#